data_AF-A0A9E4EII8-F1
#
_entry.id   AF-A0A9E4EII8-F1
#
_cell.length_a   1.000
_cell.length_b   1.000
_cell.length_c   1.000
_cell.angle_alpha   90.00
_cell.angle_beta   90.00
_cell.angle_gamma   90.00
#
_symmetry.space_group_name_H-M   'P 1'
#
loop_
_entity.id
_entity.type
_entity.pdbx_description
1 polymer ?
#
loop_
_entity_poly.entity_id
_entity_poly.type
_entity_poly.pdbx_seq_one_letter_code
_entity_poly.pdbx_strand_id
1 'polypeptide(L)'
;MKICVLLCCCLFAVGLCQANDRIETAKAQTYQAIDLHPLRDGMSHWRKRYGRDRNDPMYDPSQIVHIAENMLTYQNADGGWPNNVDWQAQIDPDTVRTIKGERRMVSTFDNHNTFSQIDYLAKVYVATDLVRYRNAVERGLDYILREQHPTGGWRGWDVDAITYNDGVMIGVMVLLKDVIDRKLQFVWVSDDLHAKAKAALDRAIDVTLKCQIVVDGKKTGWCQQHDHVTYEPVKARTYELPSVTAGQTAHIVRFLMAIEDPSAEIVDAIESAVQWFQEAKIEGIRLKRIEIDPARFRNHTATTDLVVVKDPDAPPLWARFHEIGTNRPFMANRDGNKVYSLSEVALERRTGYAWYGYWPARILEKDYPMWKNKNRRKQ
;
A
#
# COMPACT_ATOMS: atom_id res chain seq x y z
N MET A 1 -36.32 -27.04 -32.69
CA MET A 1 -35.07 -26.61 -32.00
C MET A 1 -34.43 -25.33 -32.58
N LYS A 2 -35.19 -24.41 -33.21
CA LYS A 2 -34.66 -23.13 -33.75
C LYS A 2 -35.31 -21.87 -33.14
N ILE A 3 -36.34 -22.01 -32.30
CA ILE A 3 -37.06 -20.88 -31.68
C ILE A 3 -36.47 -20.48 -30.31
N CYS A 4 -35.81 -21.39 -29.58
CA CYS A 4 -35.14 -21.07 -28.31
C CYS A 4 -33.90 -20.18 -28.45
N VAL A 5 -33.20 -20.20 -29.59
CA VAL A 5 -31.94 -19.45 -29.77
C VAL A 5 -32.21 -17.96 -30.02
N LEU A 6 -33.28 -17.60 -30.74
CA LEU A 6 -33.60 -16.19 -31.00
C LEU A 6 -34.12 -15.45 -29.76
N LEU A 7 -34.96 -16.08 -28.93
CA LEU A 7 -35.46 -15.45 -27.70
C LEU A 7 -34.34 -15.18 -26.69
N CYS A 8 -33.36 -16.08 -26.60
CA CYS A 8 -32.22 -15.95 -25.70
C CYS A 8 -31.31 -14.78 -26.13
N CYS A 9 -31.04 -14.61 -27.43
CA CYS A 9 -30.28 -13.47 -27.95
C CYS A 9 -31.01 -12.12 -27.77
N CYS A 10 -32.32 -12.06 -27.96
CA CYS A 10 -33.09 -10.82 -27.75
C CYS A 10 -33.15 -10.40 -26.28
N LEU A 11 -33.34 -11.34 -25.34
CA LEU A 11 -33.31 -11.04 -23.90
C LEU A 11 -31.92 -10.57 -23.44
N PHE A 12 -30.85 -11.16 -23.98
CA PHE A 12 -29.47 -10.74 -23.70
C PHE A 12 -29.19 -9.32 -24.21
N ALA A 13 -29.67 -8.98 -25.42
CA ALA A 13 -29.50 -7.66 -26.02
C ALA A 13 -30.27 -6.56 -25.25
N VAL A 14 -31.49 -6.85 -24.79
CA VAL A 14 -32.29 -5.92 -23.98
C VAL A 14 -31.65 -5.69 -22.62
N GLY A 15 -31.15 -6.74 -21.95
CA GLY A 15 -30.45 -6.62 -20.67
C GLY A 15 -29.15 -5.82 -20.75
N LEU A 16 -28.37 -6.00 -21.83
CA LEU A 16 -27.15 -5.22 -22.09
C LEU A 16 -27.45 -3.73 -22.32
N CYS A 17 -28.51 -3.43 -23.08
CA CYS A 17 -28.93 -2.05 -23.33
C CYS A 17 -29.36 -1.34 -22.04
N GLN A 18 -30.16 -2.00 -21.20
CA GLN A 18 -30.60 -1.45 -19.91
C GLN A 18 -29.45 -1.24 -18.91
N ALA A 19 -28.46 -2.14 -18.88
CA ALA A 19 -27.29 -1.97 -18.03
C ALA A 19 -26.44 -0.76 -18.47
N ASN A 20 -26.28 -0.57 -19.78
CA ASN A 20 -25.55 0.57 -20.35
C ASN A 20 -26.25 1.89 -20.03
N ASP A 21 -27.58 1.94 -20.12
CA ASP A 21 -28.39 3.11 -19.77
C ASP A 21 -28.25 3.51 -18.29
N ARG A 22 -28.16 2.53 -17.38
CA ARG A 22 -27.93 2.80 -15.94
C ARG A 22 -26.56 3.42 -15.67
N ILE A 23 -25.52 2.99 -16.39
CA ILE A 23 -24.16 3.51 -16.22
C ILE A 23 -24.08 4.95 -16.73
N GLU A 24 -24.62 5.24 -17.91
CA GLU A 24 -24.61 6.60 -18.45
C GLU A 24 -25.45 7.56 -17.59
N THR A 25 -26.57 7.08 -17.04
CA THR A 25 -27.35 7.83 -16.04
C THR A 25 -26.51 8.12 -14.79
N ALA A 26 -25.75 7.15 -14.28
CA ALA A 26 -24.89 7.35 -13.12
C ALA A 26 -23.72 8.31 -13.42
N LYS A 27 -23.10 8.22 -14.60
CA LYS A 27 -22.03 9.14 -15.02
C LYS A 27 -22.48 10.61 -15.12
N ALA A 28 -23.77 10.85 -15.38
CA ALA A 28 -24.36 12.17 -15.45
C ALA A 28 -24.70 12.78 -14.06
N GLN A 29 -24.59 12.01 -12.99
CA GLN A 29 -24.85 12.47 -11.62
C GLN A 29 -23.59 13.04 -10.95
N THR A 30 -23.82 13.91 -9.96
CA THR A 30 -22.78 14.41 -9.06
C THR A 30 -22.84 13.64 -7.75
N TYR A 31 -21.70 13.16 -7.27
CA TYR A 31 -21.60 12.41 -6.01
C TYR A 31 -20.76 13.17 -4.98
N GLN A 32 -20.86 12.74 -3.72
CA GLN A 32 -19.82 13.08 -2.76
C GLN A 32 -18.50 12.44 -3.18
N ALA A 33 -17.43 13.22 -3.20
CA ALA A 33 -16.11 12.73 -3.53
C ALA A 33 -15.67 11.62 -2.56
N ILE A 34 -15.12 10.54 -3.11
CA ILE A 34 -14.44 9.49 -2.35
C ILE A 34 -12.96 9.87 -2.24
N ASP A 35 -12.38 9.70 -1.05
CA ASP A 35 -10.98 10.00 -0.81
C ASP A 35 -10.06 9.19 -1.74
N LEU A 36 -9.25 9.90 -2.51
CA LEU A 36 -8.27 9.33 -3.46
C LEU A 36 -6.89 9.11 -2.81
N HIS A 37 -6.69 9.50 -1.55
CA HIS A 37 -5.41 9.32 -0.85
C HIS A 37 -4.90 7.87 -0.87
N PRO A 38 -5.73 6.83 -0.65
CA PRO A 38 -5.27 5.44 -0.72
C PRO A 38 -4.74 5.01 -2.10
N LEU A 39 -5.15 5.69 -3.17
CA LEU A 39 -4.74 5.43 -4.56
C LEU A 39 -3.52 6.26 -4.98
N ARG A 40 -3.14 7.26 -4.18
CA ARG A 40 -2.18 8.31 -4.56
C ARG A 40 -0.81 7.76 -4.94
N ASP A 41 -0.39 6.67 -4.32
CA ASP A 41 0.95 6.11 -4.52
C ASP A 41 1.15 5.65 -5.97
N GLY A 42 0.33 4.67 -6.41
CA GLY A 42 0.31 4.22 -7.81
C GLY A 42 0.07 5.37 -8.81
N MET A 43 -0.86 6.29 -8.53
CA MET A 43 -1.10 7.44 -9.41
C MET A 43 0.13 8.37 -9.50
N SER A 44 0.83 8.62 -8.38
CA SER A 44 2.04 9.43 -8.36
C SER A 44 3.15 8.80 -9.19
N HIS A 45 3.31 7.48 -9.11
CA HIS A 45 4.26 6.74 -9.94
C HIS A 45 3.92 6.84 -11.43
N TRP A 46 2.64 6.78 -11.82
CA TRP A 46 2.24 7.04 -13.20
C TRP A 46 2.62 8.46 -13.63
N ARG A 47 2.21 9.48 -12.86
CA ARG A 47 2.46 10.90 -13.17
C ARG A 47 3.94 11.19 -13.34
N LYS A 48 4.79 10.64 -12.46
CA LYS A 48 6.25 10.82 -12.50
C LYS A 48 6.92 10.12 -13.68
N ARG A 49 6.48 8.92 -14.03
CA ARG A 49 7.17 8.05 -14.99
C ARG A 49 6.63 8.13 -16.41
N TYR A 50 5.31 8.28 -16.55
CA TYR A 50 4.59 8.15 -17.82
C TYR A 50 3.82 9.42 -18.16
N GLY A 51 3.23 10.09 -17.16
CA GLY A 51 2.38 11.28 -17.34
C GLY A 51 3.12 12.61 -17.43
N ARG A 52 4.43 12.64 -17.15
CA ARG A 52 5.18 13.87 -16.88
C ARG A 52 5.07 14.93 -17.98
N ASP A 53 5.07 14.49 -19.23
CA ASP A 53 5.07 15.37 -20.41
C ASP A 53 3.71 15.32 -21.16
N ARG A 54 2.69 14.68 -20.58
CA ARG A 54 1.40 14.42 -21.26
C ARG A 54 0.30 15.41 -20.91
N ASN A 55 0.33 15.98 -19.71
CA ASN A 55 -0.70 16.89 -19.19
C ASN A 55 -2.14 16.33 -19.35
N ASP A 56 -2.33 15.04 -19.06
CA ASP A 56 -3.62 14.37 -19.19
C ASP A 56 -4.67 15.08 -18.30
N PRO A 57 -5.89 15.38 -18.81
CA PRO A 57 -6.96 15.94 -18.00
C PRO A 57 -7.31 15.02 -16.83
N MET A 58 -7.78 15.58 -15.73
CA MET A 58 -8.20 14.82 -14.55
C MET A 58 -9.71 14.88 -14.40
N TYR A 59 -10.33 13.76 -14.01
CA TYR A 59 -11.69 13.77 -13.49
C TYR A 59 -11.73 14.54 -12.15
N ASP A 60 -12.83 15.26 -11.93
CA ASP A 60 -13.13 15.82 -10.62
C ASP A 60 -13.32 14.68 -9.60
N PRO A 61 -12.84 14.80 -8.35
CA PRO A 61 -13.00 13.75 -7.34
C PRO A 61 -14.45 13.31 -7.08
N SER A 62 -15.44 14.16 -7.38
CA SER A 62 -16.88 13.83 -7.31
C SER A 62 -17.38 12.94 -8.46
N GLN A 63 -16.61 12.80 -9.53
CA GLN A 63 -16.92 11.93 -10.68
C GLN A 63 -16.56 10.47 -10.39
N ILE A 64 -17.08 9.92 -9.29
CA ILE A 64 -16.67 8.63 -8.75
C ILE A 64 -16.90 7.47 -9.73
N VAL A 65 -17.95 7.56 -10.56
CA VAL A 65 -18.30 6.56 -11.58
C VAL A 65 -17.25 6.55 -12.68
N HIS A 66 -16.78 7.71 -13.15
CA HIS A 66 -15.75 7.80 -14.19
C HIS A 66 -14.41 7.22 -13.71
N ILE A 67 -14.03 7.52 -12.48
CA ILE A 67 -12.82 6.97 -11.84
C ILE A 67 -12.94 5.44 -11.64
N ALA A 68 -14.13 4.95 -11.26
CA ALA A 68 -14.39 3.51 -11.15
C ALA A 68 -14.34 2.78 -12.50
N GLU A 69 -14.85 3.39 -13.57
CA GLU A 69 -14.77 2.82 -14.92
C GLU A 69 -13.33 2.68 -15.42
N ASN A 70 -12.46 3.64 -15.07
CA ASN A 70 -11.02 3.49 -15.29
C ASN A 70 -10.49 2.22 -14.59
N MET A 71 -10.87 1.95 -13.34
CA MET A 71 -10.43 0.74 -12.64
C MET A 71 -10.99 -0.54 -13.29
N LEU A 72 -12.26 -0.58 -13.69
CA LEU A 72 -12.85 -1.76 -14.32
C LEU A 72 -12.20 -2.07 -15.68
N THR A 73 -11.80 -1.04 -16.42
CA THR A 73 -11.10 -1.19 -17.71
C THR A 73 -9.78 -1.97 -17.56
N TYR A 74 -9.12 -1.86 -16.41
CA TYR A 74 -7.82 -2.48 -16.16
C TYR A 74 -7.83 -3.58 -15.08
N GLN A 75 -9.01 -4.05 -14.65
CA GLN A 75 -9.05 -5.23 -13.78
C GLN A 75 -8.69 -6.46 -14.61
N ASN A 76 -7.60 -7.12 -14.25
CA ASN A 76 -7.09 -8.29 -14.96
C ASN A 76 -8.00 -9.50 -14.78
N ALA A 77 -7.84 -10.51 -15.63
CA ALA A 77 -8.65 -11.73 -15.57
C ALA A 77 -8.53 -12.47 -14.21
N ASP A 78 -7.38 -12.36 -13.55
CA ASP A 78 -7.11 -12.92 -12.23
C ASP A 78 -7.81 -12.20 -11.06
N GLY A 79 -8.44 -11.05 -11.32
CA GLY A 79 -9.17 -10.23 -10.35
C GLY A 79 -8.37 -9.06 -9.77
N GLY A 80 -7.06 -9.03 -9.96
CA GLY A 80 -6.20 -7.95 -9.49
C GLY A 80 -6.07 -6.79 -10.49
N TRP A 81 -5.21 -5.83 -10.16
CA TRP A 81 -4.91 -4.67 -11.02
C TRP A 81 -3.43 -4.54 -11.30
N PRO A 82 -3.04 -3.96 -12.45
CA PRO A 82 -1.67 -3.53 -12.66
C PRO A 82 -1.30 -2.36 -11.75
N ASN A 83 -0.04 -2.29 -11.31
CA ASN A 83 0.44 -1.14 -10.57
C ASN A 83 0.47 0.13 -11.43
N ASN A 84 0.62 1.28 -10.78
CA ASN A 84 1.04 2.52 -11.42
C ASN A 84 0.19 2.88 -12.63
N VAL A 85 -1.13 3.00 -12.44
CA VAL A 85 -2.09 3.61 -13.38
C VAL A 85 -2.68 4.82 -12.67
N ASP A 86 -2.89 5.92 -13.39
CA ASP A 86 -3.54 7.11 -12.84
C ASP A 86 -5.05 7.02 -13.01
N TRP A 87 -5.72 6.53 -11.96
CA TRP A 87 -7.17 6.28 -11.98
C TRP A 87 -8.01 7.55 -12.12
N GLN A 88 -7.46 8.70 -11.73
CA GLN A 88 -8.11 10.00 -11.86
C GLN A 88 -7.96 10.59 -13.26
N ALA A 89 -6.93 10.20 -14.00
CA ALA A 89 -6.63 10.79 -15.30
C ALA A 89 -7.54 10.25 -16.40
N GLN A 90 -7.91 11.13 -17.32
CA GLN A 90 -8.63 10.83 -18.54
C GLN A 90 -7.62 10.38 -19.59
N ILE A 91 -7.32 9.08 -19.58
CA ILE A 91 -6.31 8.50 -20.47
C ILE A 91 -6.96 7.50 -21.41
N ASP A 92 -6.73 7.72 -22.71
CA ASP A 92 -7.10 6.76 -23.74
C ASP A 92 -6.49 5.37 -23.46
N PRO A 93 -7.30 4.29 -23.48
CA PRO A 93 -6.83 2.94 -23.19
C PRO A 93 -5.73 2.40 -24.12
N ASP A 94 -5.72 2.80 -25.39
CA ASP A 94 -4.63 2.42 -26.31
C ASP A 94 -3.32 3.10 -25.94
N THR A 95 -3.39 4.28 -25.34
CA THR A 95 -2.20 4.94 -24.78
C THR A 95 -1.66 4.18 -23.57
N VAL A 96 -2.53 3.71 -22.64
CA VAL A 96 -2.07 2.85 -21.52
C VAL A 96 -1.49 1.54 -22.04
N ARG A 97 -2.13 0.94 -23.04
CA ARG A 97 -1.66 -0.29 -23.70
C ARG A 97 -0.27 -0.10 -24.31
N THR A 98 -0.04 1.01 -24.99
CA THR A 98 1.25 1.34 -25.62
C THR A 98 2.35 1.52 -24.56
N ILE A 99 2.05 2.24 -23.47
CA ILE A 99 3.03 2.55 -22.43
C ILE A 99 3.39 1.34 -21.56
N LYS A 100 2.37 0.59 -21.11
CA LYS A 100 2.58 -0.52 -20.18
C LYS A 100 2.86 -1.83 -20.90
N GLY A 101 2.47 -1.98 -22.17
CA GLY A 101 2.55 -3.25 -22.88
C GLY A 101 1.92 -4.36 -22.07
N GLU A 102 2.55 -5.52 -22.04
CA GLU A 102 2.09 -6.70 -21.28
C GLU A 102 2.07 -6.49 -19.76
N ARG A 103 2.84 -5.53 -19.21
CA ARG A 103 2.84 -5.26 -17.76
C ARG A 103 1.49 -4.78 -17.23
N ARG A 104 0.58 -4.34 -18.11
CA ARG A 104 -0.80 -4.03 -17.73
C ARG A 104 -1.59 -5.27 -17.32
N MET A 105 -1.18 -6.45 -17.79
CA MET A 105 -1.84 -7.74 -17.52
C MET A 105 -1.30 -8.44 -16.26
N VAL A 106 -0.35 -7.82 -15.55
CA VAL A 106 0.28 -8.38 -14.36
C VAL A 106 -0.27 -7.67 -13.14
N SER A 107 -1.00 -8.41 -12.32
CA SER A 107 -1.55 -7.92 -11.05
C SER A 107 -0.49 -7.87 -9.96
N THR A 108 -0.63 -6.93 -9.02
CA THR A 108 0.28 -6.79 -7.87
C THR A 108 -0.35 -5.96 -6.76
N PHE A 109 0.21 -6.09 -5.56
CA PHE A 109 -0.11 -5.26 -4.39
C PHE A 109 0.80 -4.02 -4.25
N ASP A 110 1.89 -3.98 -5.03
CA ASP A 110 2.94 -2.95 -4.96
C ASP A 110 2.41 -1.52 -5.25
N ASN A 111 2.91 -0.54 -4.50
CA ASN A 111 2.47 0.87 -4.52
C ASN A 111 0.98 1.05 -4.19
N HIS A 112 0.54 0.43 -3.08
CA HIS A 112 -0.84 0.48 -2.60
C HIS A 112 -1.88 0.00 -3.61
N ASN A 113 -1.60 -1.11 -4.30
CA ASN A 113 -2.39 -1.55 -5.44
C ASN A 113 -3.26 -2.77 -5.13
N THR A 114 -4.30 -2.99 -5.95
CA THR A 114 -5.38 -3.96 -5.77
C THR A 114 -6.31 -3.66 -4.58
N PHE A 115 -5.79 -3.59 -3.35
CA PHE A 115 -6.64 -3.39 -2.17
C PHE A 115 -7.27 -2.00 -2.08
N SER A 116 -6.62 -0.96 -2.61
CA SER A 116 -7.16 0.40 -2.64
C SER A 116 -8.26 0.55 -3.69
N GLN A 117 -8.15 -0.13 -4.84
CA GLN A 117 -9.20 -0.20 -5.85
C GLN A 117 -10.41 -0.96 -5.33
N ILE A 118 -10.19 -2.07 -4.60
CA ILE A 118 -11.27 -2.82 -3.95
C ILE A 118 -12.07 -1.90 -3.01
N ASP A 119 -11.40 -1.18 -2.10
CA ASP A 119 -12.07 -0.26 -1.18
C ASP A 119 -12.82 0.87 -1.92
N TYR A 120 -12.20 1.45 -2.95
CA TYR A 120 -12.83 2.50 -3.75
C TYR A 120 -14.09 1.99 -4.47
N LEU A 121 -14.00 0.85 -5.16
CA LEU A 121 -15.11 0.25 -5.89
C LEU A 121 -16.24 -0.20 -4.97
N ALA A 122 -15.93 -0.67 -3.76
CA ALA A 122 -16.92 -1.00 -2.74
C ALA A 122 -17.73 0.23 -2.31
N LYS A 123 -17.06 1.38 -2.13
CA LYS A 123 -17.71 2.67 -1.83
C LYS A 123 -18.56 3.16 -3.01
N VAL A 124 -18.07 3.02 -4.25
CA VAL A 124 -18.85 3.36 -5.45
C VAL A 124 -20.08 2.46 -5.58
N TYR A 125 -19.97 1.17 -5.27
CA TYR A 125 -21.12 0.27 -5.25
C TYR A 125 -22.19 0.76 -4.26
N VAL A 126 -21.81 1.10 -3.02
CA VAL A 126 -22.76 1.66 -2.03
C VAL A 126 -23.41 2.95 -2.52
N ALA A 127 -22.68 3.82 -3.23
CA ALA A 127 -23.19 5.09 -3.72
C ALA A 127 -24.13 4.96 -4.93
N THR A 128 -24.04 3.86 -5.70
CA THR A 128 -24.69 3.75 -7.02
C THR A 128 -25.61 2.54 -7.19
N ASP A 129 -25.47 1.54 -6.33
CA ASP A 129 -26.10 0.21 -6.46
C ASP A 129 -25.86 -0.47 -7.83
N LEU A 130 -24.74 -0.13 -8.49
CA LEU A 130 -24.34 -0.77 -9.74
C LEU A 130 -23.57 -2.05 -9.44
N VAL A 131 -24.25 -3.19 -9.60
CA VAL A 131 -23.76 -4.55 -9.29
C VAL A 131 -22.40 -4.88 -9.93
N ARG A 132 -22.06 -4.26 -11.07
CA ARG A 132 -20.75 -4.47 -11.70
C ARG A 132 -19.56 -4.10 -10.80
N TYR A 133 -19.71 -3.09 -9.94
CA TYR A 133 -18.67 -2.69 -8.99
C TYR A 133 -18.54 -3.70 -7.85
N ARG A 134 -19.68 -4.23 -7.37
CA ARG A 134 -19.70 -5.35 -6.43
C ARG A 134 -18.98 -6.57 -7.01
N ASN A 135 -19.28 -6.96 -8.24
CA ASN A 135 -18.64 -8.10 -8.90
C ASN A 135 -17.12 -7.88 -9.04
N ALA A 136 -16.68 -6.65 -9.35
CA ALA A 136 -15.27 -6.32 -9.41
C ALA A 136 -14.58 -6.43 -8.03
N VAL A 137 -15.26 -6.01 -6.96
CA VAL A 137 -14.78 -6.17 -5.57
C VAL A 137 -14.64 -7.64 -5.20
N GLU A 138 -15.65 -8.46 -5.45
CA GLU A 138 -15.62 -9.90 -5.14
C GLU A 138 -14.43 -10.58 -5.84
N ARG A 139 -14.21 -10.30 -7.13
CA ARG A 139 -13.04 -10.79 -7.88
C ARG A 139 -11.70 -10.31 -7.31
N GLY A 140 -11.64 -9.07 -6.83
CA GLY A 140 -10.44 -8.54 -6.18
C GLY A 140 -10.14 -9.20 -4.84
N LEU A 141 -11.18 -9.49 -4.05
CA LEU A 141 -11.05 -10.23 -2.79
C LEU A 141 -10.62 -11.67 -3.06
N ASP A 142 -11.18 -12.33 -4.08
CA ASP A 142 -10.74 -13.66 -4.51
C ASP A 142 -9.26 -13.66 -4.92
N TYR A 143 -8.79 -12.63 -5.63
CA TYR A 143 -7.38 -12.45 -5.93
C TYR A 143 -6.52 -12.37 -4.65
N ILE A 144 -6.91 -11.52 -3.69
CA ILE A 144 -6.19 -11.40 -2.39
C ILE A 144 -6.07 -12.75 -1.68
N LEU A 145 -7.19 -13.48 -1.58
CA LEU A 145 -7.24 -14.75 -0.85
C LEU A 145 -6.42 -15.83 -1.56
N ARG A 146 -6.45 -15.87 -2.89
CA ARG A 146 -5.72 -16.84 -3.70
C ARG A 146 -4.21 -16.59 -3.72
N GLU A 147 -3.79 -15.32 -3.69
CA GLU A 147 -2.37 -14.94 -3.72
C GLU A 147 -1.69 -14.96 -2.34
N GLN A 148 -2.43 -15.29 -1.26
CA GLN A 148 -1.80 -15.45 0.05
C GLN A 148 -0.95 -16.72 0.04
N HIS A 149 0.35 -16.58 0.28
CA HIS A 149 1.25 -17.72 0.44
C HIS A 149 0.76 -18.60 1.61
N PRO A 150 0.96 -19.94 1.57
CA PRO A 150 0.56 -20.82 2.67
C PRO A 150 1.08 -20.41 4.05
N THR A 151 2.22 -19.71 4.11
CA THR A 151 2.79 -19.18 5.35
C THR A 151 2.15 -17.88 5.84
N GLY A 152 1.20 -17.30 5.10
CA GLY A 152 0.36 -16.17 5.54
C GLY A 152 0.69 -14.81 4.89
N GLY A 153 1.80 -14.70 4.17
CA GLY A 153 2.24 -13.44 3.57
C GLY A 153 1.85 -13.25 2.10
N TRP A 154 1.97 -12.02 1.60
CA TRP A 154 1.85 -11.67 0.19
C TRP A 154 3.17 -11.11 -0.35
N ARG A 155 3.45 -11.41 -1.61
CA ARG A 155 4.62 -10.89 -2.33
C ARG A 155 4.39 -9.52 -2.95
N GLY A 156 5.45 -8.73 -2.99
CA GLY A 156 5.51 -7.48 -3.73
C GLY A 156 5.95 -7.65 -5.19
N TRP A 157 6.39 -6.56 -5.79
CA TRP A 157 6.84 -6.55 -7.19
C TRP A 157 8.27 -7.10 -7.37
N ASP A 158 9.21 -6.63 -6.53
CA ASP A 158 10.65 -6.78 -6.78
C ASP A 158 11.23 -8.15 -6.38
N VAL A 159 10.60 -8.85 -5.42
CA VAL A 159 11.08 -10.13 -4.89
C VAL A 159 9.88 -11.00 -4.48
N ASP A 160 10.06 -12.32 -4.54
CA ASP A 160 9.10 -13.28 -3.99
C ASP A 160 9.39 -13.50 -2.49
N ALA A 161 8.78 -12.65 -1.65
CA ALA A 161 9.01 -12.58 -0.21
C ALA A 161 7.80 -11.93 0.48
N ILE A 162 7.61 -12.19 1.77
CA ILE A 162 6.62 -11.48 2.60
C ILE A 162 6.96 -10.00 2.57
N THR A 163 6.11 -9.16 1.96
CA THR A 163 6.48 -7.78 1.64
C THR A 163 5.68 -6.76 2.46
N TYR A 164 6.34 -6.04 3.36
CA TYR A 164 5.75 -4.87 4.03
C TYR A 164 6.01 -3.56 3.28
N ASN A 165 6.99 -3.56 2.37
CA ASN A 165 7.27 -2.42 1.51
C ASN A 165 6.03 -1.97 0.72
N ASP A 166 5.94 -0.67 0.46
CA ASP A 166 4.90 -0.02 -0.36
C ASP A 166 3.46 -0.42 0.01
N GLY A 167 3.26 -0.73 1.30
CA GLY A 167 1.95 -1.00 1.90
C GLY A 167 1.39 -2.38 1.57
N VAL A 168 2.15 -3.30 0.98
CA VAL A 168 1.64 -4.59 0.47
C VAL A 168 0.92 -5.40 1.56
N MET A 169 1.64 -5.89 2.58
CA MET A 169 1.02 -6.66 3.68
C MET A 169 -0.03 -5.81 4.42
N ILE A 170 0.36 -4.63 4.92
CA ILE A 170 -0.50 -3.85 5.81
C ILE A 170 -1.77 -3.34 5.12
N GLY A 171 -1.69 -2.97 3.84
CA GLY A 171 -2.86 -2.53 3.08
C GLY A 171 -3.87 -3.65 2.84
N VAL A 172 -3.40 -4.85 2.52
CA VAL A 172 -4.25 -6.05 2.45
C VAL A 172 -4.85 -6.35 3.82
N MET A 173 -4.05 -6.33 4.88
CA MET A 173 -4.52 -6.63 6.25
C MET A 173 -5.57 -5.63 6.73
N VAL A 174 -5.40 -4.33 6.44
CA VAL A 174 -6.39 -3.29 6.75
C VAL A 174 -7.69 -3.52 5.98
N LEU A 175 -7.61 -3.83 4.68
CA LEU A 175 -8.80 -4.13 3.88
C LEU A 175 -9.56 -5.35 4.42
N LEU A 176 -8.85 -6.44 4.73
CA LEU A 176 -9.47 -7.64 5.30
C LEU A 176 -10.09 -7.34 6.66
N LYS A 177 -9.44 -6.52 7.50
CA LYS A 177 -10.03 -6.06 8.76
C LYS A 177 -11.32 -5.27 8.51
N ASP A 178 -11.34 -4.37 7.53
CA ASP A 178 -12.53 -3.58 7.20
C ASP A 178 -13.70 -4.46 6.71
N VAL A 179 -13.40 -5.55 6.00
CA VAL A 179 -14.39 -6.59 5.64
C VAL A 179 -14.89 -7.31 6.90
N ILE A 180 -13.99 -7.71 7.80
CA ILE A 180 -14.33 -8.45 9.03
C ILE A 180 -15.17 -7.60 9.98
N ASP A 181 -14.81 -6.32 10.12
CA ASP A 181 -15.54 -5.34 10.93
C ASP A 181 -16.89 -4.95 10.29
N ARG A 182 -17.21 -5.45 9.09
CA ARG A 182 -18.38 -5.08 8.29
C ARG A 182 -18.55 -3.57 8.20
N LYS A 183 -17.47 -2.85 7.87
CA LYS A 183 -17.59 -1.42 7.55
C LYS A 183 -18.64 -1.20 6.46
N LEU A 184 -19.24 -0.01 6.42
CA LEU A 184 -20.40 0.30 5.58
C LEU A 184 -20.26 -0.19 4.13
N GLN A 185 -19.07 -0.04 3.53
CA GLN A 185 -18.81 -0.46 2.15
C GLN A 185 -18.69 -1.98 1.95
N PHE A 186 -18.67 -2.78 3.01
CA PHE A 186 -18.54 -4.24 2.99
C PHE A 186 -19.68 -4.98 3.70
N VAL A 187 -20.76 -4.29 4.14
CA VAL A 187 -21.89 -4.95 4.83
C VAL A 187 -22.58 -6.04 4.01
N TRP A 188 -22.50 -5.93 2.68
CA TRP A 188 -23.09 -6.87 1.71
C TRP A 188 -22.24 -8.12 1.47
N VAL A 189 -21.00 -8.16 1.97
CA VAL A 189 -20.10 -9.31 1.82
C VAL A 189 -20.71 -10.53 2.52
N SER A 190 -20.72 -11.67 1.81
CA SER A 190 -21.30 -12.93 2.29
C SER A 190 -20.56 -13.46 3.52
N ASP A 191 -21.25 -14.27 4.33
CA ASP A 191 -20.64 -14.90 5.51
C ASP A 191 -19.47 -15.83 5.15
N ASP A 192 -19.54 -16.52 4.01
CA ASP A 192 -18.44 -17.37 3.51
C ASP A 192 -17.19 -16.54 3.19
N LEU A 193 -17.36 -15.43 2.47
CA LEU A 193 -16.23 -14.55 2.12
C LEU A 193 -15.68 -13.84 3.36
N HIS A 194 -16.56 -13.47 4.30
CA HIS A 194 -16.16 -12.94 5.62
C HIS A 194 -15.31 -13.94 6.40
N ALA A 195 -15.72 -15.22 6.48
CA ALA A 195 -14.96 -16.26 7.15
C ALA A 195 -13.59 -16.52 6.50
N LYS A 196 -13.53 -16.52 5.16
CA LYS A 196 -12.26 -16.63 4.41
C LYS A 196 -11.34 -15.44 4.65
N ALA A 197 -11.88 -14.22 4.65
CA ALA A 197 -11.14 -13.01 4.97
C ALA A 197 -10.57 -13.05 6.39
N LYS A 198 -11.37 -13.52 7.37
CA LYS A 198 -10.91 -13.73 8.74
C LYS A 198 -9.75 -14.72 8.81
N ALA A 199 -9.90 -15.90 8.22
CA ALA A 199 -8.84 -16.91 8.23
C ALA A 199 -7.55 -16.42 7.56
N ALA A 200 -7.67 -15.63 6.48
CA ALA A 200 -6.52 -15.02 5.82
C ALA A 200 -5.86 -13.95 6.70
N LEU A 201 -6.63 -13.09 7.36
CA LEU A 201 -6.09 -12.08 8.27
C LEU A 201 -5.40 -12.72 9.48
N ASP A 202 -5.98 -13.76 10.06
CA ASP A 202 -5.38 -14.49 11.18
C ASP A 202 -3.98 -15.04 10.82
N ARG A 203 -3.83 -15.64 9.63
CA ARG A 203 -2.52 -16.10 9.12
C ARG A 203 -1.56 -14.96 8.83
N ALA A 204 -2.06 -13.82 8.33
CA ALA A 204 -1.23 -12.65 8.08
C ALA A 204 -0.69 -12.04 9.38
N ILE A 205 -1.50 -12.02 10.45
CA ILE A 205 -1.06 -11.58 11.78
C ILE A 205 0.00 -12.53 12.33
N ASP A 206 -0.24 -13.84 12.27
CA ASP A 206 0.73 -14.87 12.72
C ASP A 206 2.09 -14.71 12.05
N VAL A 207 2.13 -14.58 10.72
CA VAL A 207 3.39 -14.40 9.99
C VAL A 207 4.04 -13.05 10.30
N THR A 208 3.25 -11.99 10.52
CA THR A 208 3.79 -10.70 10.97
C THR A 208 4.48 -10.80 12.31
N LEU A 209 3.93 -11.53 13.28
CA LEU A 209 4.59 -11.73 14.58
C LEU A 209 5.89 -12.53 14.42
N LYS A 210 5.89 -13.59 13.59
CA LYS A 210 7.09 -14.40 13.28
C LYS A 210 8.21 -13.63 12.57
N CYS A 211 7.85 -12.63 11.76
CA CYS A 211 8.83 -11.77 11.09
C CYS A 211 9.47 -10.72 12.02
N GLN A 212 9.05 -10.56 13.27
CA GLN A 212 9.64 -9.56 14.14
C GLN A 212 11.10 -9.89 14.43
N ILE A 213 12.01 -8.96 14.13
CA ILE A 213 13.45 -9.20 14.20
C ILE A 213 13.87 -9.25 15.66
N VAL A 214 14.57 -10.33 16.04
CA VAL A 214 15.13 -10.53 17.38
C VAL A 214 16.64 -10.37 17.33
N VAL A 215 17.18 -9.52 18.21
CA VAL A 215 18.62 -9.30 18.39
C VAL A 215 18.94 -9.55 19.85
N ASP A 216 19.86 -10.46 20.15
CA ASP A 216 20.29 -10.81 21.52
C ASP A 216 19.10 -11.11 22.46
N GLY A 217 18.10 -11.84 21.95
CA GLY A 217 16.88 -12.20 22.69
C GLY A 217 15.85 -11.08 22.84
N LYS A 218 16.09 -9.89 22.26
CA LYS A 218 15.16 -8.75 22.31
C LYS A 218 14.47 -8.54 20.96
N LYS A 219 13.14 -8.47 20.97
CA LYS A 219 12.35 -8.09 19.81
C LYS A 219 12.59 -6.62 19.46
N THR A 220 12.60 -6.32 18.17
CA THR A 220 12.83 -4.99 17.61
C THR A 220 11.67 -4.59 16.69
N GLY A 221 11.95 -4.16 15.47
CA GLY A 221 10.96 -3.93 14.42
C GLY A 221 10.99 -5.00 13.32
N TRP A 222 10.67 -4.58 12.10
CA TRP A 222 10.57 -5.46 10.92
C TRP A 222 11.37 -4.91 9.75
N CYS A 223 11.73 -5.79 8.82
CA CYS A 223 12.32 -5.46 7.54
C CYS A 223 11.23 -5.06 6.53
N GLN A 224 11.67 -4.49 5.41
CA GLN A 224 10.80 -4.28 4.25
C GLN A 224 10.30 -5.60 3.65
N GLN A 225 11.14 -6.63 3.64
CA GLN A 225 10.82 -7.96 3.13
C GLN A 225 11.40 -9.06 4.02
N HIS A 226 10.67 -10.16 4.13
CA HIS A 226 11.06 -11.35 4.88
C HIS A 226 10.89 -12.62 4.04
N ASP A 227 11.77 -13.59 4.21
CA ASP A 227 11.65 -14.89 3.56
C ASP A 227 10.36 -15.61 3.96
N HIS A 228 9.73 -16.31 3.02
CA HIS A 228 8.46 -17.00 3.28
C HIS A 228 8.59 -18.21 4.21
N VAL A 229 9.79 -18.78 4.36
CA VAL A 229 10.07 -20.01 5.11
C VAL A 229 10.82 -19.69 6.41
N THR A 230 11.92 -18.95 6.34
CA THR A 230 12.75 -18.65 7.51
C THR A 230 12.25 -17.44 8.31
N TYR A 231 11.42 -16.60 7.69
CA TYR A 231 11.00 -15.29 8.22
C TYR A 231 12.13 -14.30 8.42
N GLU A 232 13.35 -14.62 7.98
CA GLU A 232 14.50 -13.73 8.10
C GLU A 232 14.38 -12.53 7.16
N PRO A 233 14.93 -11.37 7.53
CA PRO A 233 15.04 -10.22 6.64
C PRO A 233 15.78 -10.55 5.34
N VAL A 234 15.18 -10.21 4.20
CA VAL A 234 15.79 -10.38 2.87
C VAL A 234 15.91 -9.06 2.13
N LYS A 235 16.81 -9.02 1.14
CA LYS A 235 16.95 -7.86 0.25
C LYS A 235 15.85 -7.84 -0.81
N ALA A 236 15.57 -6.67 -1.36
CA ALA A 236 14.81 -6.52 -2.59
C ALA A 236 15.67 -5.92 -3.70
N ARG A 237 15.52 -4.61 -3.95
CA ARG A 237 16.37 -3.87 -4.89
C ARG A 237 17.78 -3.72 -4.32
N THR A 238 18.75 -3.39 -5.17
CA THR A 238 20.17 -3.30 -4.76
C THR A 238 20.40 -2.36 -3.58
N TYR A 239 19.59 -1.30 -3.46
CA TYR A 239 19.65 -0.30 -2.39
C TYR A 239 18.64 -0.54 -1.25
N GLU A 240 18.01 -1.72 -1.18
CA GLU A 240 17.06 -2.12 -0.14
C GLU A 240 17.56 -3.41 0.51
N LEU A 241 18.40 -3.22 1.53
CA LEU A 241 19.16 -4.29 2.18
C LEU A 241 18.45 -4.80 3.44
N PRO A 242 18.70 -6.06 3.88
CA PRO A 242 18.17 -6.61 5.12
C PRO A 242 18.48 -5.69 6.30
N SER A 243 17.44 -5.25 7.00
CA SER A 243 17.54 -4.22 8.04
C SER A 243 16.28 -4.15 8.89
N VAL A 244 16.37 -3.49 10.04
CA VAL A 244 15.17 -3.01 10.74
C VAL A 244 14.75 -1.69 10.09
N THR A 245 13.48 -1.58 9.70
CA THR A 245 12.98 -0.45 8.91
C THR A 245 11.95 0.37 9.66
N ALA A 246 12.23 1.66 9.85
CA ALA A 246 11.41 2.51 10.72
C ALA A 246 10.00 2.74 10.17
N GLY A 247 9.88 2.94 8.85
CA GLY A 247 8.60 3.19 8.19
C GLY A 247 7.66 1.98 8.23
N GLN A 248 8.14 0.80 7.85
CA GLN A 248 7.32 -0.42 7.84
C GLN A 248 6.97 -0.86 9.26
N THR A 249 7.92 -0.79 10.19
CA THR A 249 7.65 -1.02 11.62
C THR A 249 6.54 -0.10 12.12
N ALA A 250 6.54 1.19 11.76
CA ALA A 250 5.49 2.12 12.19
C ALA A 250 4.11 1.73 11.65
N HIS A 251 4.02 1.25 10.40
CA HIS A 251 2.76 0.79 9.82
C HIS A 251 2.26 -0.50 10.47
N ILE A 252 3.15 -1.45 10.74
CA ILE A 252 2.82 -2.71 11.44
C ILE A 252 2.31 -2.40 12.85
N VAL A 253 3.03 -1.58 13.62
CA VAL A 253 2.63 -1.21 14.99
C VAL A 253 1.26 -0.54 15.01
N ARG A 254 0.97 0.37 14.07
CA ARG A 254 -0.37 0.97 13.96
C ARG A 254 -1.46 -0.04 13.66
N PHE A 255 -1.20 -1.00 12.77
CA PHE A 255 -2.15 -2.07 12.50
C PHE A 255 -2.40 -2.94 13.74
N LEU A 256 -1.33 -3.39 14.40
CA LEU A 256 -1.44 -4.23 15.59
C LEU A 256 -2.17 -3.52 16.74
N MET A 257 -1.95 -2.22 16.93
CA MET A 257 -2.68 -1.41 17.91
C MET A 257 -4.19 -1.26 17.59
N ALA A 258 -4.59 -1.46 16.33
CA ALA A 258 -6.00 -1.41 15.92
C ALA A 258 -6.75 -2.73 16.16
N ILE A 259 -6.06 -3.80 16.55
CA ILE A 259 -6.68 -5.07 16.95
C ILE A 259 -7.37 -4.87 18.30
N GLU A 260 -8.65 -5.24 18.36
CA GLU A 260 -9.40 -5.24 19.61
C GLU A 260 -9.00 -6.44 20.46
N ASP A 261 -8.85 -6.22 21.77
CA ASP A 261 -8.45 -7.22 22.76
C ASP A 261 -7.20 -8.03 22.31
N PRO A 262 -6.08 -7.33 22.05
CA PRO A 262 -4.88 -7.95 21.50
C PRO A 262 -4.32 -9.01 22.46
N SER A 263 -3.80 -10.10 21.90
CA SER A 263 -3.14 -11.15 22.67
C SER A 263 -1.88 -10.63 23.37
N ALA A 264 -1.41 -11.34 24.41
CA ALA A 264 -0.16 -11.01 25.09
C ALA A 264 1.03 -10.93 24.12
N GLU A 265 1.06 -11.77 23.09
CA GLU A 265 2.10 -11.76 22.06
C GLU A 265 2.04 -10.50 21.18
N ILE A 266 0.84 -10.04 20.80
CA ILE A 266 0.66 -8.79 20.06
C ILE A 266 1.07 -7.59 20.92
N VAL A 267 0.71 -7.60 22.21
CA VAL A 267 1.11 -6.57 23.16
C VAL A 267 2.64 -6.50 23.26
N ASP A 268 3.30 -7.63 23.48
CA ASP A 268 4.76 -7.72 23.55
C ASP A 268 5.45 -7.25 22.25
N ALA A 269 4.88 -7.61 21.09
CA ALA A 269 5.37 -7.15 19.80
C ALA A 269 5.29 -5.63 19.64
N ILE A 270 4.16 -5.03 20.04
CA ILE A 270 3.95 -3.57 20.01
C ILE A 270 4.93 -2.88 20.96
N GLU A 271 5.00 -3.32 22.22
CA GLU A 271 5.84 -2.66 23.24
C GLU A 271 7.33 -2.75 22.90
N SER A 272 7.79 -3.89 22.38
CA SER A 272 9.17 -4.07 21.91
C SER A 272 9.51 -3.15 20.74
N ALA A 273 8.61 -3.01 19.76
CA ALA A 273 8.83 -2.10 18.62
C ALA A 273 8.81 -0.62 19.06
N VAL A 274 7.95 -0.26 20.03
CA VAL A 274 7.93 1.09 20.61
C VAL A 274 9.23 1.40 21.36
N GLN A 275 9.75 0.43 22.13
CA GLN A 275 11.06 0.57 22.76
C GLN A 275 12.15 0.75 21.70
N TRP A 276 12.16 -0.07 20.64
CA TRP A 276 13.12 0.07 19.56
C TRP A 276 13.06 1.45 18.87
N PHE A 277 11.87 2.03 18.68
CA PHE A 277 11.77 3.40 18.15
C PHE A 277 12.43 4.44 19.06
N GLN A 278 12.34 4.29 20.38
CA GLN A 278 13.01 5.19 21.33
C GLN A 278 14.54 5.06 21.26
N GLU A 279 15.04 3.84 21.04
CA GLU A 279 16.48 3.55 20.91
C GLU A 279 17.05 3.98 19.55
N ALA A 280 16.26 3.86 18.47
CA ALA A 280 16.67 4.13 17.10
C ALA A 280 16.48 5.61 16.66
N LYS A 281 15.89 6.46 17.51
CA LYS A 281 15.66 7.86 17.14
C LYS A 281 16.99 8.60 16.99
N ILE A 282 17.02 9.51 16.02
CA ILE A 282 18.16 10.36 15.73
C ILE A 282 17.78 11.79 16.12
N GLU A 283 18.53 12.37 17.04
CA GLU A 283 18.32 13.72 17.58
C GLU A 283 19.45 14.66 17.13
N GLY A 284 19.22 15.96 17.26
CA GLY A 284 20.25 16.98 17.00
C GLY A 284 20.54 17.23 15.52
N ILE A 285 19.75 16.69 14.60
CA ILE A 285 19.86 16.93 13.16
C ILE A 285 18.51 17.24 12.51
N ARG A 286 18.55 18.01 11.42
CA ARG A 286 17.41 18.29 10.54
C ARG A 286 17.79 18.05 9.08
N LEU A 287 16.82 17.67 8.26
CA LEU A 287 16.95 17.70 6.80
C LEU A 287 16.61 19.10 6.28
N LYS A 288 17.54 19.72 5.56
CA LYS A 288 17.33 21.00 4.87
C LYS A 288 17.31 20.78 3.37
N ARG A 289 16.31 21.36 2.69
CA ARG A 289 16.32 21.46 1.23
C ARG A 289 17.17 22.64 0.80
N ILE A 290 18.04 22.41 -0.18
CA ILE A 290 18.83 23.45 -0.83
C ILE A 290 18.54 23.44 -2.33
N GLU A 291 18.57 24.60 -2.97
CA GLU A 291 18.45 24.70 -4.43
C GLU A 291 19.71 24.17 -5.11
N ILE A 292 19.52 23.54 -6.28
CA ILE A 292 20.59 23.05 -7.14
C ILE A 292 20.23 23.30 -8.61
N ASP A 293 21.23 23.26 -9.49
CA ASP A 293 20.98 23.23 -10.94
C ASP A 293 20.08 22.03 -11.29
N PRO A 294 19.03 22.21 -12.11
CA PRO A 294 18.09 21.14 -12.43
C PRO A 294 18.78 19.91 -13.02
N ALA A 295 18.70 18.78 -12.30
CA ALA A 295 19.21 17.49 -12.76
C ALA A 295 18.05 16.59 -13.19
N ARG A 296 18.03 16.19 -14.47
CA ARG A 296 17.00 15.27 -15.02
C ARG A 296 17.43 13.82 -14.83
N PHE A 297 16.60 13.05 -14.14
CA PHE A 297 16.73 11.60 -13.97
C PHE A 297 15.55 10.87 -14.63
N ARG A 298 15.63 9.54 -14.68
CA ARG A 298 14.62 8.69 -15.32
C ARG A 298 13.20 8.92 -14.79
N ASN A 299 13.05 9.07 -13.48
CA ASN A 299 11.74 9.09 -12.81
C ASN A 299 11.39 10.44 -12.16
N HIS A 300 12.28 11.42 -12.19
CA HIS A 300 12.06 12.74 -11.61
C HIS A 300 13.08 13.75 -12.14
N THR A 301 12.84 15.04 -11.90
CA THR A 301 13.88 16.07 -11.98
C THR A 301 14.09 16.64 -10.60
N ALA A 302 15.35 16.70 -10.18
CA ALA A 302 15.72 17.35 -8.94
C ALA A 302 16.06 18.81 -9.23
N THR A 303 15.31 19.72 -8.62
CA THR A 303 15.63 21.16 -8.53
C THR A 303 16.11 21.54 -7.12
N THR A 304 16.02 20.59 -6.18
CA THR A 304 16.53 20.72 -4.82
C THR A 304 17.26 19.45 -4.42
N ASP A 305 18.23 19.61 -3.52
CA ASP A 305 18.88 18.51 -2.80
C ASP A 305 18.47 18.51 -1.32
N LEU A 306 18.65 17.38 -0.65
CA LEU A 306 18.46 17.21 0.79
C LEU A 306 19.81 17.05 1.47
N VAL A 307 20.12 17.94 2.41
CA VAL A 307 21.32 17.90 3.24
C VAL A 307 20.96 17.76 4.71
N VAL A 308 21.84 17.10 5.47
CA VAL A 308 21.72 17.00 6.93
C VAL A 308 22.42 18.21 7.55
N VAL A 309 21.73 18.93 8.43
CA VAL A 309 22.30 20.04 9.22
C VAL A 309 22.16 19.74 10.70
N LYS A 310 23.10 20.22 11.52
CA LYS A 310 23.00 20.16 12.98
C LYS A 310 21.92 21.12 13.45
N ASP A 311 21.03 20.64 14.31
CA ASP A 311 19.94 21.39 14.92
C ASP A 311 19.55 20.70 16.22
N PRO A 312 20.11 21.12 17.38
CA PRO A 312 19.83 20.53 18.69
C PRO A 312 18.34 20.53 19.07
N ASP A 313 17.55 21.46 18.52
CA ASP A 313 16.14 21.66 18.84
C ASP A 313 15.22 20.97 17.79
N ALA A 314 15.80 20.26 16.82
CA ALA A 314 15.01 19.53 15.83
C ALA A 314 14.22 18.38 16.48
N PRO A 315 12.98 18.14 16.03
CA PRO A 315 12.25 16.95 16.43
C PRO A 315 13.03 15.70 15.99
N PRO A 316 12.97 14.59 16.76
CA PRO A 316 13.67 13.37 16.41
C PRO A 316 13.18 12.83 15.07
N LEU A 317 14.11 12.26 14.31
CA LEU A 317 13.83 11.56 13.06
C LEU A 317 14.47 10.18 13.06
N TRP A 318 14.08 9.33 12.11
CA TRP A 318 14.60 7.98 11.99
C TRP A 318 15.16 7.77 10.60
N ALA A 319 16.26 7.03 10.49
CA ALA A 319 16.67 6.50 9.20
C ALA A 319 15.66 5.45 8.72
N ARG A 320 15.58 5.29 7.40
CA ARG A 320 14.75 4.24 6.82
C ARG A 320 15.27 2.86 7.19
N PHE A 321 16.59 2.71 7.23
CA PHE A 321 17.27 1.43 7.49
C PHE A 321 18.21 1.54 8.68
N HIS A 322 18.13 0.54 9.57
CA HIS A 322 19.05 0.34 10.67
C HIS A 322 19.68 -1.04 10.58
N GLU A 323 20.99 -1.12 10.78
CA GLU A 323 21.70 -2.39 10.78
C GLU A 323 21.21 -3.30 11.90
N ILE A 324 20.92 -4.55 11.56
CA ILE A 324 20.56 -5.58 12.54
C ILE A 324 21.80 -5.86 13.40
N GLY A 325 21.63 -5.95 14.72
CA GLY A 325 22.72 -6.11 15.68
C GLY A 325 23.19 -4.78 16.27
N THR A 326 23.65 -3.83 15.45
CA THR A 326 24.26 -2.58 15.94
C THR A 326 23.27 -1.43 16.08
N ASN A 327 22.09 -1.53 15.48
CA ASN A 327 21.10 -0.47 15.35
C ASN A 327 21.63 0.78 14.63
N ARG A 328 22.76 0.69 13.91
CA ARG A 328 23.38 1.84 13.24
C ARG A 328 22.53 2.26 12.02
N PRO A 329 22.14 3.54 11.92
CA PRO A 329 21.52 4.08 10.72
C PRO A 329 22.40 3.90 9.48
N PHE A 330 21.81 3.49 8.36
CA PHE A 330 22.53 3.42 7.08
C PHE A 330 21.62 3.75 5.88
N MET A 331 22.27 3.99 4.74
CA MET A 331 21.66 4.16 3.42
C MET A 331 22.38 3.28 2.41
N ALA A 332 21.92 3.25 1.16
CA ALA A 332 22.57 2.49 0.12
C ALA A 332 22.49 3.16 -1.25
N ASN A 333 23.49 2.89 -2.08
CA ASN A 333 23.53 3.31 -3.47
C ASN A 333 23.10 2.18 -4.42
N ARG A 334 22.95 2.50 -5.71
CA ARG A 334 22.50 1.53 -6.73
C ARG A 334 23.47 0.37 -6.94
N ASP A 335 24.73 0.53 -6.55
CA ASP A 335 25.76 -0.51 -6.51
C ASP A 335 25.57 -1.51 -5.35
N GLY A 336 24.65 -1.21 -4.42
CA GLY A 336 24.32 -2.04 -3.27
C GLY A 336 25.24 -1.86 -2.06
N ASN A 337 26.14 -0.88 -2.11
CA ASN A 337 27.01 -0.58 -0.98
C ASN A 337 26.28 0.23 0.08
N LYS A 338 26.46 -0.15 1.35
CA LYS A 338 26.02 0.65 2.50
C LYS A 338 26.87 1.91 2.59
N VAL A 339 26.21 3.03 2.87
CA VAL A 339 26.84 4.30 3.22
C VAL A 339 26.20 4.84 4.50
N TYR A 340 26.91 5.69 5.23
CA TYR A 340 26.52 6.08 6.60
C TYR A 340 26.21 7.57 6.76
N SER A 341 26.26 8.33 5.66
CA SER A 341 25.80 9.72 5.61
C SER A 341 24.99 9.99 4.35
N LEU A 342 24.07 10.96 4.43
CA LEU A 342 23.25 11.34 3.29
C LEU A 342 24.09 11.90 2.12
N SER A 343 25.19 12.58 2.44
CA SER A 343 26.12 13.13 1.43
C SER A 343 26.76 12.05 0.55
N GLU A 344 26.94 10.83 1.05
CA GLU A 344 27.50 9.70 0.29
C GLU A 344 26.46 9.03 -0.63
N VAL A 345 25.17 9.33 -0.47
CA VAL A 345 24.12 8.82 -1.35
C VAL A 345 24.13 9.60 -2.66
N ALA A 346 24.18 8.92 -3.81
CA ALA A 346 24.14 9.58 -5.12
C ALA A 346 22.92 10.50 -5.26
N LEU A 347 23.09 11.67 -5.87
CA LEU A 347 22.06 12.73 -5.97
C LEU A 347 20.71 12.19 -6.47
N GLU A 348 20.73 11.31 -7.46
CA GLU A 348 19.51 10.67 -8.01
C GLU A 348 18.71 9.90 -6.96
N ARG A 349 19.38 9.15 -6.08
CA ARG A 349 18.75 8.39 -4.99
C ARG A 349 18.42 9.28 -3.80
N ARG A 350 19.30 10.23 -3.47
CA ARG A 350 19.11 11.18 -2.37
C ARG A 350 17.86 12.04 -2.55
N THR A 351 17.55 12.41 -3.78
CA THR A 351 16.38 13.24 -4.13
C THR A 351 15.15 12.43 -4.53
N GLY A 352 15.32 11.18 -4.95
CA GLY A 352 14.25 10.29 -5.41
C GLY A 352 13.74 9.28 -4.39
N TYR A 353 14.36 9.18 -3.21
CA TYR A 353 14.02 8.19 -2.19
C TYR A 353 14.17 8.78 -0.78
N ALA A 354 13.19 8.50 0.09
CA ALA A 354 13.22 8.96 1.47
C ALA A 354 14.12 8.06 2.32
N TRP A 355 15.29 8.58 2.70
CA TRP A 355 16.27 7.90 3.56
C TRP A 355 16.07 8.18 5.05
N TYR A 356 15.36 9.25 5.37
CA TYR A 356 15.02 9.68 6.72
C TYR A 356 13.56 10.08 6.75
N GLY A 357 12.92 9.94 7.91
CA GLY A 357 11.52 10.31 8.08
C GLY A 357 11.10 10.38 9.55
N TYR A 358 9.87 10.86 9.76
CA TYR A 358 9.25 11.04 11.07
C TYR A 358 8.21 9.95 11.35
N TRP A 359 8.29 8.79 10.69
CA TRP A 359 7.23 7.78 10.68
C TRP A 359 6.78 7.33 12.09
N PRO A 360 7.70 7.10 13.05
CA PRO A 360 7.35 6.70 14.41
C PRO A 360 6.89 7.84 15.34
N ALA A 361 7.14 9.12 14.99
CA ALA A 361 6.94 10.25 15.91
C ALA A 361 5.54 10.26 16.53
N ARG A 362 4.50 10.23 15.70
CA ARG A 362 3.11 10.21 16.16
C ARG A 362 2.75 8.97 17.00
N ILE A 363 3.38 7.82 16.73
CA ILE A 363 3.15 6.61 17.53
C ILE A 363 3.63 6.84 18.95
N LEU A 364 4.85 7.37 19.09
CA LEU A 364 5.47 7.66 20.38
C LEU A 364 4.72 8.75 21.14
N GLU A 365 4.35 9.84 20.46
CA GLU A 365 3.75 11.02 21.07
C GLU A 365 2.28 10.84 21.42
N LYS A 366 1.54 10.05 20.63
CA LYS A 366 0.07 10.02 20.71
C LYS A 366 -0.51 8.61 20.66
N ASP A 367 -0.24 7.86 19.59
CA ASP A 367 -1.02 6.64 19.32
C ASP A 367 -0.78 5.56 20.40
N TYR A 368 0.48 5.31 20.78
CA TYR A 368 0.83 4.32 21.81
C TYR A 368 0.41 4.72 23.23
N PRO A 369 0.65 5.95 23.73
CA PRO A 369 0.13 6.35 25.04
C PRO A 369 -1.38 6.19 25.16
N MET A 370 -2.14 6.56 24.11
CA MET A 370 -3.59 6.36 24.08
C MET A 370 -3.97 4.88 24.11
N TRP A 371 -3.33 4.06 23.28
CA TRP A 371 -3.56 2.62 23.23
C TRP A 371 -3.25 1.93 24.55
N LYS A 372 -2.12 2.25 25.20
CA LYS A 372 -1.72 1.69 26.49
C LYS A 372 -2.72 2.03 27.59
N ASN A 373 -3.20 3.28 27.63
CA ASN A 373 -4.22 3.71 28.58
C ASN A 373 -5.57 3.00 28.37
N LYS A 374 -5.96 2.74 27.12
CA LYS A 374 -7.18 1.98 26.79
C LYS A 374 -7.09 0.53 27.29
N ASN A 375 -5.98 -0.16 27.01
CA ASN A 375 -5.82 -1.58 27.34
C ASN A 375 -5.53 -1.84 28.83
N ARG A 376 -4.85 -0.93 29.53
CA ARG A 376 -4.69 -1.00 31.00
C ARG A 376 -6.00 -0.95 31.77
N ARG A 377 -7.06 -0.34 31.22
CA ARG A 377 -8.39 -0.25 31.85
C ARG A 377 -9.25 -1.51 31.63
N LYS A 378 -8.82 -2.39 30.72
CA LYS A 378 -9.52 -3.65 30.40
C LYS A 378 -8.99 -4.85 31.19
N GLN A 379 -7.77 -4.72 31.72
CA GLN A 379 -7.16 -5.63 32.69
C GLN A 379 -7.56 -5.19 34.10
#